data_AF-A0A1F2RTF0-F1
#
_entry.id   AF-A0A1F2RTF0-F1
#
_cell.length_a   1.000
_cell.length_b   1.000
_cell.length_c   1.000
_cell.angle_alpha   90.00
_cell.angle_beta   90.00
_cell.angle_gamma   90.00
#
_symmetry.space_group_name_H-M   'P 1'
#
loop_
_entity.id
_entity.type
_entity.pdbx_description
1 polymer ?
#
loop_
_entity_poly.entity_id
_entity_poly.type
_entity_poly.pdbx_seq_one_letter_code
_entity_poly.pdbx_strand_id
1 'polypeptide(L)'
;MAKRATRETVSRLRLTVDIGSALKRRIKVAAAAQDMPVSAYVARVLEQAMPISEAVVKASDGTITSTMMRRAEQFRAEQRAPLPEDSADLIREAREQRTTQL
;
A
#
# COMPACT_ATOMS: atom_id res chain seq x y z
N MET A 1 24.01 27.44 -34.64
CA MET A 1 22.60 27.15 -34.30
C MET A 1 22.56 26.34 -33.01
N ALA A 2 22.03 26.91 -31.93
CA ALA A 2 22.08 26.31 -30.59
C ALA A 2 20.95 25.29 -30.40
N LYS A 3 21.31 24.05 -30.05
CA LYS A 3 20.37 22.99 -29.64
C LYS A 3 19.74 23.37 -28.30
N ARG A 4 18.43 23.64 -28.27
CA ARG A 4 17.66 23.77 -27.04
C ARG A 4 17.48 22.38 -26.43
N ALA A 5 18.13 22.14 -25.29
CA ALA A 5 17.82 21.01 -24.44
C ALA A 5 16.43 21.23 -23.83
N THR A 6 15.46 20.40 -24.23
CA THR A 6 14.17 20.26 -23.56
C THR A 6 14.43 19.67 -22.18
N ARG A 7 14.48 20.51 -21.15
CA ARG A 7 14.32 20.06 -19.76
C ARG A 7 12.88 19.55 -19.64
N GLU A 8 12.70 18.23 -19.71
CA GLU A 8 11.46 17.59 -19.27
C GLU A 8 11.23 17.98 -17.81
N THR A 9 10.27 18.86 -17.60
CA THR A 9 9.77 19.18 -16.27
C THR A 9 9.04 17.94 -15.77
N VAL A 10 9.71 17.12 -14.96
CA VAL A 10 9.10 15.99 -14.25
C VAL A 10 7.94 16.56 -13.42
N SER A 11 6.71 16.32 -13.89
CA SER A 11 5.49 16.76 -13.21
C SER A 11 5.43 16.07 -11.85
N ARG A 12 5.61 16.82 -10.77
CA ARG A 12 5.46 16.29 -9.41
C ARG A 12 3.97 16.02 -9.17
N LEU A 13 3.58 14.75 -9.24
CA LEU A 13 2.26 14.28 -8.83
C LEU A 13 2.02 14.70 -7.37
N ARG A 14 0.87 15.34 -7.12
CA ARG A 14 0.46 15.78 -5.78
C ARG A 14 -0.49 14.73 -5.20
N LEU A 15 -0.15 14.19 -4.04
CA LEU A 15 -1.00 13.28 -3.29
C LEU A 15 -1.62 14.03 -2.09
N THR A 16 -2.94 14.02 -1.99
CA THR A 16 -3.68 14.54 -0.84
C THR A 16 -4.23 13.36 -0.05
N VAL A 17 -3.98 13.33 1.26
CA VAL A 17 -4.44 12.26 2.16
C VAL A 17 -5.05 12.89 3.40
N ASP A 18 -6.23 12.43 3.78
CA ASP A 18 -6.85 12.82 5.04
C ASP A 18 -6.22 12.05 6.20
N ILE A 19 -5.65 12.79 7.15
CA ILE A 19 -4.99 12.21 8.33
C ILE A 19 -5.47 12.91 9.59
N GLY A 20 -5.61 12.14 10.67
CA GLY A 20 -5.93 12.68 11.99
C GLY A 20 -4.82 13.62 12.52
N SER A 21 -5.21 14.57 13.37
CA SER A 21 -4.30 15.56 13.97
C SER A 21 -3.15 14.92 14.77
N ALA A 22 -3.42 13.82 15.48
CA ALA A 22 -2.43 13.06 16.22
C ALA A 22 -1.36 12.44 15.32
N LEU A 23 -1.76 11.88 14.17
CA LEU A 23 -0.83 11.31 13.19
C LEU A 23 0.01 12.40 12.53
N LYS A 24 -0.62 13.52 12.14
CA LYS A 24 0.09 14.70 11.62
C LYS A 24 1.19 15.18 12.58
N ARG A 25 0.90 15.24 13.88
CA ARG A 25 1.88 15.63 14.91
C ARG A 25 3.05 14.66 14.96
N ARG A 26 2.79 13.35 15.00
CA ARG A 26 3.84 12.32 15.01
C ARG A 26 4.73 12.40 13.76
N ILE A 27 4.13 12.59 12.58
CA ILE A 27 4.86 12.76 11.33
C ILE A 27 5.80 13.97 11.40
N LYS A 28 5.30 15.13 11.88
CA LYS A 28 6.14 16.34 12.01
C LYS A 28 7.33 16.13 12.96
N VAL A 29 7.10 15.49 14.11
CA VAL A 29 8.15 15.20 15.08
C VAL A 29 9.19 14.24 14.49
N ALA A 30 8.75 13.18 13.82
CA ALA A 30 9.65 12.21 13.20
C ALA A 30 10.48 12.81 12.05
N ALA A 31 9.87 13.67 11.23
CA ALA A 31 10.57 14.39 10.17
C ALA A 31 11.64 15.34 10.74
N ALA A 32 11.32 16.08 11.82
CA ALA A 32 12.26 16.96 12.50
C ALA A 32 13.41 16.18 13.15
N ALA A 33 13.14 15.01 13.75
CA ALA A 33 14.16 14.16 14.33
C ALA A 33 15.17 13.61 13.30
N GLN A 34 14.78 13.55 12.03
CA GLN A 34 15.62 13.12 10.91
C GLN A 34 16.14 14.28 10.06
N ASP A 35 16.00 15.53 10.54
CA ASP A 35 16.38 16.77 9.84
C ASP A 35 15.94 16.82 8.37
N MET A 36 14.70 16.40 8.11
CA MET A 36 14.15 16.36 6.76
C MET A 36 12.77 17.02 6.65
N PRO A 37 12.43 17.56 5.47
CA PRO A 37 11.10 18.10 5.26
C PRO A 37 10.05 16.99 5.34
N VAL A 38 8.88 17.34 5.88
CA VAL A 38 7.75 16.40 6.07
C VAL A 38 7.40 15.65 4.79
N SER A 39 7.45 16.31 3.63
CA SER A 39 7.18 15.68 2.33
C SER A 39 8.18 14.59 1.99
N ALA A 40 9.48 14.82 2.23
CA ALA A 40 10.53 13.82 1.98
C ALA A 40 10.45 12.67 2.97
N TYR A 41 10.13 12.96 4.23
CA TYR A 41 9.89 11.93 5.24
C TYR A 41 8.74 11.00 4.84
N VAL A 42 7.60 11.58 4.44
CA VAL A 42 6.43 10.80 4.01
C VAL A 42 6.74 9.99 2.75
N ALA A 43 7.42 10.57 1.76
CA ALA A 43 7.82 9.85 0.55
C ALA A 43 8.72 8.64 0.88
N ARG A 44 9.75 8.84 1.70
CA ARG A 44 10.65 7.77 2.13
C ARG A 44 9.92 6.63 2.85
N VAL A 45 9.02 6.97 3.76
CA VAL A 45 8.21 5.97 4.48
C VAL A 45 7.30 5.20 3.52
N LEU A 46 6.69 5.88 2.54
CA LEU A 46 5.87 5.24 1.52
C LEU A 46 6.69 4.32 0.61
N GLU A 47 7.89 4.72 0.20
CA GLU A 47 8.80 3.88 -0.59
C GLU A 47 9.27 2.64 0.17
N GLN A 48 9.51 2.76 1.48
CA GLN A 48 9.86 1.63 2.33
C GLN A 48 8.69 0.66 2.56
N ALA A 49 7.49 1.20 2.74
CA ALA A 49 6.29 0.41 2.98
C ALA A 49 5.73 -0.25 1.70
N MET A 50 6.01 0.34 0.54
CA MET A 50 5.63 -0.16 -0.78
C MET A 50 6.89 -0.63 -1.52
N PRO A 51 7.50 -1.78 -1.13
CA PRO A 51 8.60 -2.33 -1.90
C PRO A 51 8.14 -2.51 -3.34
N ILE A 52 9.00 -2.16 -4.30
CA ILE A 52 8.77 -2.24 -5.75
C ILE A 52 8.67 -3.72 -6.23
N SER A 53 8.15 -4.61 -5.40
CA SER A 53 7.86 -6.00 -5.76
C SER A 53 6.55 -6.11 -6.55
N GLU A 54 5.67 -5.11 -6.47
CA GLU A 54 4.33 -5.15 -7.06
C GLU A 54 3.92 -3.84 -7.72
N ALA A 55 4.88 -3.06 -8.24
CA ALA A 55 4.53 -2.25 -9.39
C ALA A 55 4.23 -3.23 -10.52
N VAL A 56 2.98 -3.73 -10.54
CA VAL A 56 2.31 -4.16 -11.75
C VAL A 56 2.51 -2.99 -12.69
N VAL A 57 3.57 -3.08 -13.49
CA VAL A 57 3.72 -2.31 -14.71
C VAL A 57 2.45 -2.67 -15.45
N LYS A 58 1.41 -1.86 -15.29
CA LYS A 58 0.35 -1.78 -16.27
C LYS A 58 1.10 -1.35 -17.51
N ALA A 59 1.51 -2.35 -18.29
CA ALA A 59 1.92 -2.13 -19.66
C ALA A 59 0.79 -1.28 -20.24
N SER A 60 1.18 -0.12 -20.77
CA SER A 60 0.27 0.91 -21.28
C SER A 60 -0.47 0.47 -22.54
N ASP A 61 -0.55 -0.83 -22.81
CA ASP A 61 -1.01 -1.46 -24.05
C ASP A 61 -2.20 -2.41 -23.84
N GLY A 62 -2.69 -2.60 -22.61
CA GLY A 62 -3.85 -3.47 -22.34
C GLY A 62 -3.61 -4.95 -22.67
N THR A 63 -2.36 -5.35 -22.91
CA THR A 63 -2.05 -6.72 -23.32
C THR A 63 -1.82 -7.57 -22.07
N ILE A 64 -2.83 -8.38 -21.71
CA ILE A 64 -2.73 -9.34 -20.61
C ILE A 64 -1.72 -10.41 -21.01
N THR A 65 -0.52 -10.36 -20.44
CA THR A 65 0.49 -11.41 -20.63
C THR A 65 0.07 -12.67 -19.88
N SER A 66 0.36 -13.86 -20.43
CA SER A 66 0.05 -15.16 -19.81
C SER A 66 0.58 -15.32 -18.37
N THR A 67 1.67 -14.62 -18.05
CA THR A 67 2.25 -14.54 -16.70
C THR A 67 1.37 -13.79 -15.70
N MET A 68 0.63 -12.77 -16.14
CA MET A 68 -0.34 -12.05 -15.31
C MET A 68 -1.58 -12.90 -15.03
N MET A 69 -2.05 -13.68 -16.01
CA MET A 69 -3.14 -14.65 -15.79
C MET A 69 -2.74 -15.71 -14.75
N ARG A 70 -1.52 -16.26 -14.86
CA ARG A 70 -1.03 -17.27 -13.91
C ARG A 70 -0.94 -16.74 -12.47
N ARG A 71 -0.57 -15.47 -12.28
CA ARG A 71 -0.58 -14.83 -10.96
C ARG A 71 -2.00 -14.61 -10.43
N ALA A 72 -2.94 -14.19 -11.28
CA ALA A 72 -4.34 -14.05 -10.89
C ALA A 72 -4.98 -15.39 -10.48
N GLU A 73 -4.59 -16.49 -11.12
CA GLU A 73 -5.01 -17.85 -10.72
C GLU A 73 -4.43 -18.25 -9.37
N GLN A 74 -3.17 -17.92 -9.08
CA GLN A 74 -2.56 -18.16 -7.77
C GLN A 74 -3.28 -17.40 -6.65
N PHE A 75 -3.56 -16.10 -6.86
CA PHE A 75 -4.34 -15.31 -5.89
C PHE A 75 -5.76 -15.86 -5.67
N ARG A 76 -6.41 -16.36 -6.74
CA ARG A 76 -7.73 -17.00 -6.61
C ARG A 76 -7.67 -18.34 -5.88
N ALA A 77 -6.59 -19.10 -6.03
CA ALA A 77 -6.39 -20.36 -5.33
C ALA A 77 -6.15 -20.12 -3.82
N GLU A 78 -5.42 -19.08 -3.45
CA GLU A 78 -5.20 -18.69 -2.05
C GLU A 78 -6.50 -18.21 -1.37
N GLN A 79 -7.34 -17.46 -2.08
CA GLN A 79 -8.64 -17.02 -1.54
C GLN A 79 -9.68 -18.15 -1.47
N ARG A 80 -9.53 -19.20 -2.27
CA ARG A 80 -10.36 -20.41 -2.22
C ARG A 80 -9.79 -21.50 -1.33
N ALA A 81 -8.65 -21.27 -0.68
CA ALA A 81 -8.16 -22.19 0.33
C ALA A 81 -9.27 -22.39 1.37
N PRO A 82 -9.65 -23.63 1.68
CA PRO A 82 -10.65 -23.88 2.71
C PRO A 82 -10.19 -23.17 3.98
N LEU A 83 -11.08 -22.36 4.56
CA LEU A 83 -10.84 -21.76 5.86
C LEU A 83 -10.38 -22.89 6.80
N PRO A 84 -9.30 -22.69 7.58
CA PRO A 84 -8.83 -23.70 8.50
C PRO A 84 -10.00 -24.13 9.41
N GLU A 85 -10.13 -25.43 9.66
CA GLU A 85 -11.27 -26.04 10.38
C GLU A 85 -11.55 -25.35 11.74
N ASP A 86 -10.52 -24.76 12.34
CA ASP A 86 -10.56 -23.96 13.58
C ASP A 86 -11.39 -22.66 13.50
N SER A 87 -11.73 -22.19 12.30
CA SER A 87 -12.44 -20.92 12.13
C SER A 87 -13.88 -20.95 12.65
N ALA A 88 -14.53 -22.12 12.65
CA ALA A 88 -15.87 -22.27 13.22
C ALA A 88 -15.85 -22.21 14.76
N ASP A 89 -14.85 -22.84 15.38
CA ASP A 89 -14.68 -22.82 16.84
C ASP A 89 -14.25 -21.42 17.35
N LEU A 90 -13.40 -20.71 16.61
CA LEU A 90 -13.05 -19.31 16.92
C LEU A 90 -14.27 -18.37 16.86
N ILE A 91 -15.19 -18.56 15.91
CA ILE A 91 -16.41 -17.77 15.81
C ILE A 91 -17.37 -18.11 16.97
N ARG A 92 -17.39 -19.35 17.44
CA ARG A 92 -18.19 -19.79 18.58
C ARG A 92 -17.67 -19.18 19.89
N GLU A 93 -16.36 -19.27 20.15
CA GLU A 93 -15.74 -18.64 21.33
C GLU A 93 -15.98 -17.12 21.38
N ALA A 94 -15.84 -16.43 20.23
CA ALA A 94 -16.09 -15.00 20.16
C ALA A 94 -17.55 -14.61 20.46
N ARG A 95 -18.51 -15.50 20.16
CA ARG A 95 -19.93 -15.30 20.49
C ARG A 95 -20.18 -15.54 21.98
N GLU A 96 -19.62 -16.61 22.55
CA GLU A 96 -19.76 -16.95 23.97
C GLU A 96 -19.18 -15.85 24.89
N GLN A 97 -18.05 -15.25 24.51
CA GLN A 97 -17.46 -14.11 25.23
C GLN A 97 -18.34 -12.86 25.21
N ARG A 98 -19.13 -12.65 24.14
CA ARG A 98 -20.02 -11.49 23.99
C ARG A 98 -21.28 -11.60 24.84
N THR A 99 -21.77 -12.82 25.07
CA THR A 99 -22.94 -13.10 25.92
C THR A 99 -22.64 -13.08 27.41
N THR A 100 -21.37 -13.20 27.82
CA THR A 100 -20.97 -13.25 29.24
C THR A 100 -20.72 -11.85 29.84
N GLN A 101 -20.71 -10.80 29.00
CA GLN A 101 -20.46 -9.41 29.42
C GLN A 101 -21.72 -8.54 29.50
N LEU A 102 -22.91 -9.15 29.50
CA LEU A 102 -24.20 -8.50 29.77
C LEU A 102 -24.75 -8.97 31.12
#